data_AF-A0A6J4SYL4-F1
#
_entry.id   AF-A0A6J4SYL4-F1
#
_cell.length_a   1.000
_cell.length_b   1.000
_cell.length_c   1.000
_cell.angle_alpha   90.00
_cell.angle_beta   90.00
_cell.angle_gamma   90.00
#
_symmetry.space_group_name_H-M   'P 1'
#
loop_
_entity.id
_entity.type
_entity.pdbx_description
1 polymer ?
#
loop_
_entity_poly.entity_id
_entity_poly.type
_entity_poly.pdbx_seq_one_letter_code
_entity_poly.pdbx_strand_id
1 'polypeptide(L)'
;MFVRVLTVALWATAVLTAGWVAVSAWDYDLTSGLFGEEGSRLATTLLMGASALLSGLLVLHNRRAGDGEYWTGAELVYALVLFVSVFYGIYSFFGWFFYA
;
A
#
# COMPACT_ATOMS: atom_id res chain seq x y z
N MET A 1 -18.81 -12.71 1.24
CA MET A 1 -18.97 -11.32 1.72
C MET A 1 -17.63 -10.70 2.12
N PHE A 2 -16.82 -11.38 2.95
CA PHE A 2 -15.50 -10.93 3.41
C PHE A 2 -14.53 -10.48 2.28
N VAL A 3 -14.32 -11.30 1.25
CA VAL A 3 -13.42 -10.96 0.12
C VAL A 3 -13.82 -9.66 -0.57
N ARG A 4 -15.13 -9.44 -0.76
CA ARG A 4 -15.65 -8.25 -1.43
C ARG A 4 -15.33 -6.99 -0.64
N VAL A 5 -15.43 -7.05 0.69
CA VAL A 5 -15.04 -5.95 1.59
C VAL A 5 -13.54 -5.70 1.49
N LEU A 6 -12.73 -6.77 1.50
CA LEU A 6 -11.27 -6.68 1.39
C LEU A 6 -10.82 -6.07 0.06
N THR A 7 -11.47 -6.44 -1.04
CA THR A 7 -11.23 -5.88 -2.37
C THR A 7 -11.63 -4.40 -2.43
N VAL A 8 -12.78 -4.01 -1.89
CA VAL A 8 -13.19 -2.60 -1.82
C VAL A 8 -12.21 -1.79 -0.98
N ALA A 9 -11.79 -2.31 0.17
CA ALA A 9 -10.79 -1.67 1.01
C ALA A 9 -9.46 -1.50 0.27
N LEU A 10 -9.00 -2.53 -0.45
CA LEU A 10 -7.78 -2.45 -1.26
C LEU A 10 -7.86 -1.32 -2.29
N TRP A 11 -8.96 -1.24 -3.04
CA TRP A 11 -9.11 -0.19 -4.06
C TRP A 11 -9.25 1.20 -3.46
N ALA A 12 -9.94 1.34 -2.33
CA ALA A 12 -10.00 2.60 -1.61
C ALA A 12 -8.61 3.05 -1.14
N THR A 13 -7.83 2.13 -0.54
CA THR A 13 -6.44 2.41 -0.15
C THR A 13 -5.57 2.73 -1.35
N ALA A 14 -5.72 2.03 -2.48
CA ALA A 14 -4.96 2.31 -3.70
C ALA A 14 -5.24 3.71 -4.24
N VAL A 15 -6.51 4.15 -4.23
CA VAL A 15 -6.90 5.52 -4.62
C VAL A 15 -6.30 6.55 -3.67
N LEU A 16 -6.33 6.31 -2.36
CA LEU A 16 -5.72 7.19 -1.37
C LEU A 16 -4.20 7.28 -1.56
N THR A 17 -3.53 6.15 -1.79
CA THR A 17 -2.09 6.11 -2.06
C THR A 17 -1.73 6.85 -3.34
N ALA A 18 -2.48 6.64 -4.41
CA ALA A 18 -2.26 7.35 -5.68
C ALA A 18 -2.51 8.85 -5.54
N GLY A 19 -3.58 9.25 -4.83
CA GLY A 19 -3.87 10.65 -4.53
C GLY A 19 -2.78 11.30 -3.69
N TRP A 20 -2.30 10.61 -2.65
CA TRP A 20 -1.18 11.06 -1.82
C TRP A 20 0.08 11.28 -2.64
N VAL A 21 0.51 10.27 -3.41
CA VAL A 21 1.70 10.37 -4.28
C VAL A 21 1.55 11.48 -5.32
N ALA A 22 0.38 11.64 -5.92
CA ALA A 22 0.12 12.70 -6.89
C ALA A 22 0.24 14.10 -6.26
N VAL A 23 -0.31 14.28 -5.05
CA VAL A 23 -0.20 15.54 -4.31
C VAL A 23 1.26 15.81 -3.89
N SER A 24 1.96 14.82 -3.34
CA SER A 24 3.37 14.95 -2.97
C SER A 24 4.29 15.23 -4.15
N ALA A 25 3.96 14.70 -5.34
CA ALA A 25 4.74 14.93 -6.56
C ALA A 25 4.43 16.28 -7.22
N TRP A 26 3.20 16.78 -7.08
CA TRP A 26 2.77 18.06 -7.62
C TRP A 26 3.29 19.23 -6.79
N ASP A 27 3.19 19.14 -5.47
CA ASP A 27 3.60 20.20 -4.56
C ASP A 27 4.15 19.63 -3.25
N TYR A 28 5.43 19.25 -3.32
CA TYR A 28 6.16 18.69 -2.19
C TYR A 28 6.21 19.66 -1.01
N ASP A 29 6.39 20.96 -1.29
CA ASP A 29 6.47 22.02 -0.27
C ASP A 29 5.14 22.22 0.46
N LEU A 30 4.01 22.02 -0.22
CA LEU A 30 2.69 22.02 0.41
C LEU A 30 2.48 20.80 1.32
N THR A 31 2.92 19.61 0.90
CA THR A 31 2.82 18.41 1.75
C THR A 31 3.77 18.44 2.96
N SER A 32 5.00 18.90 2.78
CA SER A 32 5.96 19.09 3.87
C SER A 32 5.55 20.26 4.78
N GLY A 33 4.91 21.30 4.24
CA GLY A 33 4.35 22.41 5.03
C GLY A 33 3.12 22.03 5.87
N LEU A 34 2.27 21.11 5.38
CA LEU A 34 1.06 20.67 6.09
C LEU A 34 1.33 19.63 7.18
N PHE A 35 2.24 18.69 6.92
CA PHE A 35 2.48 17.54 7.81
C PHE A 35 3.90 17.49 8.39
N GLY A 36 4.79 18.37 7.96
CA GLY A 36 6.22 18.19 8.20
C GLY A 36 6.81 17.08 7.34
N GLU A 37 8.13 17.04 7.24
CA GLU A 37 8.84 15.97 6.54
C GLU A 37 8.62 14.61 7.25
N GLU A 38 8.59 14.62 8.58
CA GLU A 38 8.23 13.48 9.43
C GLU A 38 6.81 12.95 9.15
N GLY A 39 5.80 13.83 9.16
CA GLY A 39 4.41 13.41 8.97
C GLY A 39 4.14 12.89 7.57
N SER A 40 4.83 13.45 6.55
CA SER A 40 4.74 12.95 5.18
C SER A 40 5.29 11.52 5.03
N ARG A 41 6.43 11.23 5.67
CA ARG A 41 7.02 9.89 5.68
C ARG A 41 6.17 8.90 6.48
N LEU A 42 5.61 9.33 7.61
CA LEU A 42 4.69 8.50 8.41
C LEU A 42 3.41 8.15 7.64
N ALA A 43 2.79 9.12 6.97
CA ALA A 43 1.59 8.91 6.16
C ALA A 43 1.85 7.91 5.02
N THR A 44 2.99 8.07 4.34
CA THR A 44 3.45 7.15 3.30
C THR A 44 3.63 5.74 3.84
N THR A 45 4.27 5.59 5.00
CA THR A 45 4.46 4.28 5.66
C THR A 45 3.13 3.62 6.03
N LEU A 46 2.16 4.39 6.54
CA LEU A 46 0.85 3.86 6.90
C LEU A 46 0.06 3.39 5.66
N LEU A 47 0.05 4.18 4.59
CA LEU A 47 -0.63 3.83 3.33
C LEU A 47 -0.03 2.57 2.69
N MET A 48 1.31 2.46 2.70
CA MET A 48 2.00 1.28 2.20
C MET A 48 1.78 0.06 3.09
N GLY A 49 1.84 0.23 4.41
CA GLY A 49 1.55 -0.85 5.36
C GLY A 49 0.13 -1.40 5.22
N ALA A 50 -0.87 -0.52 5.08
CA ALA A 50 -2.25 -0.91 4.83
C ALA A 50 -2.40 -1.65 3.49
N SER A 51 -1.76 -1.14 2.43
CA SER A 51 -1.77 -1.76 1.10
C SER A 51 -1.14 -3.15 1.11
N ALA A 52 -0.01 -3.32 1.81
CA ALA A 52 0.66 -4.60 2.00
C ALA A 52 -0.23 -5.59 2.77
N LEU A 53 -0.86 -5.15 3.85
CA LEU A 53 -1.73 -6.01 4.66
C LEU A 53 -2.96 -6.47 3.87
N LEU A 54 -3.63 -5.57 3.16
CA LEU A 54 -4.82 -5.89 2.36
C LEU A 54 -4.50 -6.81 1.17
N SER A 55 -3.43 -6.52 0.44
CA SER A 55 -3.00 -7.34 -0.69
C SER A 55 -2.50 -8.72 -0.25
N GLY A 56 -1.73 -8.79 0.84
CA GLY A 56 -1.28 -10.04 1.43
C GLY A 56 -2.43 -10.93 1.89
N LEU A 57 -3.44 -10.36 2.55
CA LEU A 57 -4.65 -11.09 2.95
C LEU A 57 -5.45 -11.60 1.74
N LEU A 58 -5.52 -10.84 0.64
CA LEU A 58 -6.18 -11.27 -0.60
C LEU A 58 -5.42 -12.42 -1.28
N VAL A 59 -4.09 -12.35 -1.34
CA VAL A 59 -3.25 -13.44 -1.88
C VAL A 59 -3.43 -14.70 -1.03
N LEU A 60 -3.31 -14.59 0.31
CA LEU A 60 -3.50 -15.71 1.23
C LEU A 60 -4.89 -16.34 1.10
N HIS A 61 -5.93 -15.51 0.96
CA HIS A 61 -7.28 -16.01 0.76
C HIS A 61 -7.41 -16.77 -0.55
N ASN A 62 -6.99 -16.18 -1.67
CA ASN A 62 -7.12 -16.80 -2.99
C ASN A 62 -6.30 -18.09 -3.11
N ARG A 63 -5.09 -18.12 -2.54
CA ARG A 63 -4.24 -19.32 -2.51
C ARG A 63 -4.76 -20.43 -1.60
N ARG A 64 -5.51 -20.10 -0.53
CA ARG A 64 -6.15 -21.10 0.33
C ARG A 64 -7.47 -21.62 -0.23
N ALA A 65 -8.19 -20.79 -0.97
CA ALA A 65 -9.49 -21.14 -1.54
C ALA A 65 -9.40 -21.76 -2.94
N GLY A 66 -8.26 -21.59 -3.63
CA GLY A 66 -8.04 -22.10 -4.97
C GLY A 66 -7.24 -23.41 -4.97
N ASP A 67 -7.77 -24.44 -5.63
CA ASP A 67 -7.08 -25.71 -5.94
C ASP A 67 -6.15 -25.59 -7.18
N GLY A 68 -5.86 -24.37 -7.62
CA GLY A 68 -5.08 -24.11 -8.83
C GLY A 68 -3.56 -24.17 -8.59
N GLU A 69 -2.89 -25.03 -9.35
CA GLU A 69 -1.42 -25.07 -9.44
C GLU A 69 -0.85 -23.76 -10.03
N TYR A 70 -1.64 -23.09 -10.89
CA TYR A 70 -1.29 -21.84 -11.55
C TYR A 70 -1.88 -20.62 -10.85
N TRP A 71 -1.12 -19.53 -10.87
CA TRP A 71 -1.55 -18.24 -10.35
C TRP A 71 -2.51 -17.55 -11.32
N THR A 72 -3.60 -17.03 -10.78
CA THR A 72 -4.54 -16.19 -11.53
C THR A 72 -3.96 -14.78 -11.73
N GLY A 73 -4.41 -14.07 -12.77
CA GLY A 73 -3.98 -12.69 -13.02
C GLY A 73 -4.24 -11.74 -11.84
N ALA A 74 -5.34 -11.96 -11.11
CA ALA A 74 -5.66 -11.17 -9.92
C ALA A 74 -4.68 -11.42 -8.76
N GLU A 75 -4.26 -12.67 -8.53
CA GLU A 75 -3.26 -13.00 -7.52
C GLU A 75 -1.91 -12.38 -7.84
N LEU A 76 -1.51 -12.36 -9.12
CA LEU A 76 -0.28 -11.69 -9.56
C LEU A 76 -0.33 -10.19 -9.29
N VAL A 77 -1.46 -9.53 -9.57
CA VAL A 77 -1.63 -8.10 -9.28
C VAL A 77 -1.54 -7.83 -7.78
N TYR A 78 -2.22 -8.62 -6.94
CA TYR A 78 -2.14 -8.44 -5.49
C TYR A 78 -0.74 -8.71 -4.95
N ALA A 79 -0.04 -9.72 -5.45
CA ALA A 79 1.33 -9.99 -5.04
C ALA A 79 2.32 -8.90 -5.49
N LEU A 80 2.10 -8.31 -6.68
CA LEU A 80 2.88 -7.16 -7.11
C LEU A 80 2.65 -5.94 -6.20
N VAL A 81 1.38 -5.65 -5.86
CA VAL A 81 1.04 -4.59 -4.90
C VAL A 81 1.69 -4.86 -3.56
N LEU A 82 1.59 -6.09 -3.04
CA LEU A 82 2.26 -6.50 -1.81
C LEU A 82 3.77 -6.23 -1.87
N PHE A 83 4.44 -6.65 -2.94
CA PHE A 83 5.88 -6.47 -3.11
C PHE A 83 6.28 -5.00 -3.08
N VAL A 84 5.61 -4.17 -3.88
CA VAL A 84 5.89 -2.72 -3.96
C VAL A 84 5.61 -2.04 -2.62
N SER A 85 4.47 -2.34 -2.00
CA SER A 85 4.08 -1.75 -0.72
C SER A 85 5.01 -2.15 0.42
N VAL A 86 5.49 -3.39 0.48
CA VAL A 86 6.48 -3.80 1.49
C VAL A 86 7.80 -3.08 1.26
N PHE A 87 8.31 -3.05 0.02
CA PHE A 87 9.60 -2.45 -0.27
C PHE A 87 9.60 -0.94 0.01
N TYR A 88 8.59 -0.22 -0.52
CA TYR A 88 8.48 1.21 -0.34
C TYR A 88 8.06 1.60 1.09
N GLY A 89 7.21 0.79 1.73
CA GLY A 89 6.81 0.99 3.12
C GLY A 89 7.99 0.84 4.10
N ILE A 90 8.85 -0.16 3.90
CA ILE A 90 10.08 -0.32 4.68
C ILE A 90 11.01 0.87 4.45
N TYR A 91 11.28 1.23 3.20
CA TYR A 91 12.12 2.40 2.88
C TYR A 91 11.62 3.68 3.56
N SER A 92 10.32 3.96 3.44
CA SER A 92 9.67 5.12 4.06
C SER A 92 9.71 5.05 5.59
N PHE A 93 9.52 3.87 6.18
CA PHE A 93 9.60 3.68 7.63
C PHE A 93 11.00 3.97 8.17
N PHE A 94 12.05 3.47 7.53
CA PHE A 94 13.43 3.76 7.92
C PHE A 94 13.77 5.25 7.72
N GLY A 95 13.30 5.85 6.62
CA GLY A 95 13.41 7.28 6.40
C GLY A 95 12.72 8.10 7.49
N TRP A 96 11.55 7.69 7.95
CA TRP A 96 10.85 8.33 9.07
C TRP A 96 11.56 8.11 10.41
N PHE A 97 11.92 6.87 10.74
CA PHE A 97 12.41 6.52 12.07
C PHE A 97 13.85 7.00 12.33
N PHE A 98 14.70 7.09 11.30
CA PHE A 98 16.12 7.39 11.46
C PHE A 98 16.56 8.74 10.89
N TYR A 99 15.80 9.32 9.95
CA TYR A 99 16.25 10.45 9.13
C TYR A 99 15.21 11.57 9.01
N ALA A 100 14.18 11.55 9.86
CA ALA A 100 13.19 12.62 9.93
C ALA A 100 13.37 13.39 11.24
#